data_AF-A0A353A0Z7-F1
#
_entry.id   AF-A0A353A0Z7-F1
#
_cell.length_a   1.000
_cell.length_b   1.000
_cell.length_c   1.000
_cell.angle_alpha   90.00
_cell.angle_beta   90.00
_cell.angle_gamma   90.00
#
_symmetry.space_group_name_H-M   'P 1'
#
loop_
_entity.id
_entity.type
_entity.pdbx_description
1 polymer ?
#
loop_
_entity_poly.entity_id
_entity_poly.type
_entity_poly.pdbx_seq_one_letter_code
_entity_poly.pdbx_strand_id
1 'polypeptide(L)' 'MTKERVILGIDPGTIVMGYGILHVEDNKPRMGTMGVIQLNKYEDHYLRLKKIFERVLGLIDHYHP' A
#
# COMPACT_ATOMS: atom_id res chain seq x y z
N MET A 1 -15.07 -20.11 -12.37
CA MET A 1 -13.86 -19.36 -12.76
C MET A 1 -13.38 -18.60 -11.56
N THR A 2 -12.12 -18.77 -11.16
CA THR A 2 -11.51 -18.02 -10.06
C THR A 2 -11.30 -16.59 -10.51
N LYS A 3 -11.95 -15.64 -9.83
CA LYS A 3 -11.85 -14.22 -10.17
C LYS A 3 -10.44 -13.74 -9.90
N GLU A 4 -9.83 -13.09 -10.89
CA GLU A 4 -8.58 -12.35 -10.72
C GLU A 4 -8.78 -11.26 -9.66
N ARG A 5 -7.78 -11.09 -8.78
CA ARG A 5 -7.82 -10.14 -7.68
C ARG A 5 -6.48 -9.45 -7.54
N VAL A 6 -6.52 -8.16 -7.23
CA VAL A 6 -5.37 -7.40 -6.77
C VAL A 6 -5.50 -7.27 -5.24
N ILE A 7 -4.40 -7.37 -4.50
CA ILE A 7 -4.41 -7.27 -3.04
C ILE A 7 -3.38 -6.22 -2.63
N LEU A 8 -3.83 -5.20 -1.91
CA LEU A 8 -2.95 -4.23 -1.24
C LEU A 8 -2.72 -4.66 0.22
N GLY A 9 -1.49 -5.02 0.53
CA GLY A 9 -1.01 -5.21 1.90
C GLY A 9 -0.35 -3.94 2.43
N ILE A 10 -0.63 -3.57 3.67
CA ILE A 10 -0.02 -2.42 4.36
C ILE A 10 0.57 -2.90 5.69
N ASP A 11 1.82 -2.51 5.97
CA ASP A 11 2.49 -2.70 7.24
C ASP A 11 2.79 -1.34 7.88
N PRO A 12 1.92 -0.84 8.78
CA PRO A 12 2.02 0.50 9.32
C PRO A 12 3.18 0.65 10.32
N GLY A 13 3.81 1.83 10.33
CA GLY A 13 4.85 2.16 11.29
C GLY A 13 4.94 3.67 11.53
N THR A 14 5.62 4.07 12.61
CA THR A 14 5.74 5.48 13.01
C THR A 14 6.82 6.22 12.22
N ILE A 15 7.85 5.51 11.76
CA ILE A 15 9.01 6.06 11.03
C ILE A 15 8.97 5.67 9.55
N VAL A 16 8.61 4.42 9.28
CA VAL A 16 8.50 3.84 7.94
C VAL A 16 7.23 2.99 7.90
N MET A 17 6.47 3.08 6.81
CA MET A 17 5.33 2.21 6.53
C MET A 17 5.61 1.41 5.26
N GLY A 18 5.46 0.09 5.31
CA GLY A 18 5.60 -0.79 4.15
C GLY A 18 4.27 -0.97 3.41
N TYR A 19 4.34 -1.23 2.11
CA TYR A 19 3.19 -1.71 1.34
C TYR A 19 3.62 -2.72 0.28
N GLY A 20 2.69 -3.57 -0.13
CA GLY A 20 2.86 -4.54 -1.20
C GLY A 20 1.58 -4.72 -2.01
N ILE A 21 1.74 -4.97 -3.30
CA ILE A 21 0.66 -5.29 -4.23
C ILE A 21 0.88 -6.71 -4.73
N LEU A 22 -0.13 -7.57 -4.55
CA LEU A 22 -0.16 -8.91 -5.13
C LEU A 22 -1.21 -8.99 -6.22
N HIS A 23 -0.87 -9.65 -7.32
CA HIS A 23 -1.82 -10.08 -8.34
C HIS A 23 -2.11 -11.56 -8.12
N VAL A 24 -3.38 -11.94 -8.01
CA VAL A 24 -3.82 -13.32 -7.83
C VAL A 24 -4.56 -13.77 -9.07
N GLU A 25 -3.92 -14.64 -9.84
CA GLU A 25 -4.46 -15.29 -11.03
C GLU A 25 -4.51 -16.79 -10.77
N ASP A 26 -5.65 -17.44 -11.02
CA ASP A 26 -5.83 -18.88 -10.78
C ASP A 26 -5.41 -19.36 -9.37
N ASN A 27 -5.74 -18.55 -8.35
CA ASN A 27 -5.33 -18.75 -6.95
C ASN A 27 -3.81 -18.78 -6.72
N LYS A 28 -3.00 -18.30 -7.67
CA LYS A 28 -1.55 -18.19 -7.55
C LYS A 28 -1.17 -16.72 -7.33
N PRO A 29 -0.75 -16.34 -6.12
CA PRO A 29 -0.28 -14.98 -5.86
C PRO A 29 1.06 -14.74 -6.54
N ARG A 30 1.19 -13.58 -7.18
CA ARG A 30 2.43 -13.04 -7.76
C ARG A 30 2.68 -11.65 -7.18
N MET A 31 3.94 -11.37 -6.85
CA MET A 31 4.34 -10.03 -6.42
C MET A 31 4.24 -9.06 -7.61
N GLY A 32 3.44 -8.01 -7.48
CA GLY A 32 3.39 -6.91 -8.43
C GLY A 32 4.45 -5.88 -8.09
N THR A 33 4.27 -5.18 -6.97
CA THR A 33 5.23 -4.20 -6.46
C THR A 33 5.26 -4.22 -4.93
N MET A 34 6.35 -3.73 -4.37
CA MET A 34 6.43 -3.42 -2.95
C MET A 34 7.27 -2.17 -2.73
N GLY A 35 7.00 -1.46 -1.65
CA GLY A 35 7.68 -0.21 -1.36
C GLY A 35 7.54 0.21 0.09
N VAL A 36 8.21 1.31 0.42
CA VAL A 36 8.17 1.92 1.74
C VAL A 36 7.88 3.40 1.65
N ILE A 37 7.16 3.91 2.64
CA ILE A 37 6.85 5.33 2.81
C ILE A 37 7.60 5.81 4.04
N GLN A 38 8.52 6.76 3.86
CA GLN A 38 9.25 7.39 4.96
C GLN A 38 8.37 8.47 5.60
N LEU A 39 8.09 8.32 6.88
CA LEU A 39 7.21 9.17 7.69
C LEU A 39 7.98 10.05 8.67
N ASN A 40 9.26 9.76 8.90
CA ASN A 40 10.17 10.52 9.76
C ASN A 40 10.45 11.95 9.28
N LYS A 41 10.11 12.29 8.03
CA LYS A 41 10.28 13.63 7.46
C LYS A 41 9.20 14.63 7.93
N TYR A 42 8.21 14.18 8.69
CA TYR A 42 7.10 14.99 9.17
C TYR A 42 7.08 15.01 10.70
N GLU A 43 7.39 16.15 11.30
CA GLU A 43 7.36 16.34 12.76
C GLU A 43 5.93 16.39 13.30
N ASP A 44 4.99 16.96 12.54
CA ASP A 44 3.58 17.06 12.91
C ASP A 44 2.83 15.74 12.69
N HIS A 45 2.12 15.29 13.73
CA HIS A 45 1.37 14.03 13.73
C HIS A 45 0.22 14.02 12.72
N TYR A 46 -0.54 15.11 12.61
CA TYR A 46 -1.68 15.21 11.69
C TYR A 46 -1.22 15.26 10.24
N LEU A 47 -0.12 15.96 9.96
CA LEU A 47 0.48 16.00 8.63
C LEU A 47 0.94 14.60 8.19
N ARG A 48 1.49 13.81 9.11
CA ARG A 48 1.86 12.41 8.87
C ARG A 48 0.64 11.56 8.50
N LEU A 49 -0.46 11.66 9.27
CA LEU A 49 -1.70 10.94 8.98
C LEU A 49 -2.28 11.33 7.62
N LYS A 50 -2.32 12.63 7.30
CA LYS A 50 -2.75 13.11 5.98
C LYS A 50 -1.92 12.51 4.86
N LYS A 51 -0.59 12.43 5.03
CA LYS A 51 0.32 11.84 4.02
C LYS A 51 0.12 10.34 3.87
N ILE A 52 -0.11 9.61 4.96
CA ILE A 52 -0.49 8.19 4.90
C ILE A 52 -1.77 8.03 4.10
N PHE A 53 -2.80 8.79 4.42
CA PHE A 53 -4.09 8.76 3.73
C PHE A 53 -3.96 9.05 2.23
N GLU A 54 -3.31 10.16 1.85
CA GLU A 54 -3.08 10.53 0.44
C GLU A 54 -2.32 9.44 -0.34
N ARG A 55 -1.32 8.82 0.29
CA ARG A 55 -0.52 7.77 -0.35
C ARG A 55 -1.31 6.48 -0.53
N VAL A 56 -2.06 6.07 0.48
CA VAL A 56 -2.90 4.86 0.41
C VAL A 56 -4.00 5.04 -0.63
N LEU A 57 -4.67 6.21 -0.68
CA LEU A 57 -5.61 6.53 -1.74
C LEU A 57 -4.97 6.43 -3.13
N GLY A 58 -3.79 7.02 -3.32
CA GLY A 58 -3.09 6.93 -4.60
C GLY A 58 -2.73 5.50 -5.02
N LEU A 59 -2.43 4.61 -4.05
CA LEU A 59 -2.21 3.18 -4.33
C LEU A 59 -3.53 2.49 -4.73
N ILE A 60 -4.64 2.81 -4.06
CA ILE A 60 -5.96 2.27 -4.39
C ILE A 60 -6.38 2.71 -5.79
N ASP A 61 -6.26 4.00 -6.10
CA ASP A 61 -6.65 4.56 -7.41
C ASP A 61 -5.77 4.02 -8.56
N HIS A 62 -4.50 3.73 -8.28
CA HIS A 62 -3.60 3.20 -9.31
C HIS A 62 -3.83 1.71 -9.57
N TYR A 63 -3.92 0.91 -8.51
CA TYR A 63 -3.91 -0.56 -8.63
C TYR A 63 -5.31 -1.19 -8.61
N HIS A 64 -6.34 -0.45 -8.22
CA HIS A 64 -7.72 -0.95 -8.05
C HIS A 64 -7.78 -2.28 -7.28
N PRO A 65 -7.13 -2.36 -6.09
CA PRO A 65 -7.11 -3.56 -5.26
C PRO A 65 -8.51 -3.95 -4.74
#